data_AF-A0A0E2H7B5-F1
#
_entry.id   AF-A0A0E2H7B5-F1
#
_cell.length_a   1.000
_cell.length_b   1.000
_cell.length_c   1.000
_cell.angle_alpha   90.00
_cell.angle_beta   90.00
_cell.angle_gamma   90.00
#
_symmetry.space_group_name_H-M   'P 1'
#
loop_
_entity.id
_entity.type
_entity.pdbx_description
1 polymer ?
#
loop_
_entity_poly.entity_id
_entity_poly.type
_entity_poly.pdbx_seq_one_letter_code
_entity_poly.pdbx_strand_id
1 'polypeptide(L)' 'MANVIITTYDGKVYTNPEDIKVERNENTEMFYRFLEQFRDERIQKQEDTA' A
#
# COMPACT_ATOMS: atom_id res chain seq x y z
N MET A 1 0.05 -24.59 -4.72
CA MET A 1 0.80 -23.33 -4.86
C MET A 1 0.05 -22.44 -5.81
N ALA A 2 -0.24 -21.19 -5.42
CA ALA A 2 -0.88 -20.24 -6.31
C ALA A 2 0.17 -19.67 -7.26
N ASN A 3 -0.11 -19.68 -8.57
CA ASN A 3 0.73 -18.99 -9.55
C ASN A 3 0.36 -17.51 -9.54
N VAL A 4 1.32 -16.67 -9.15
CA VAL A 4 1.16 -15.21 -9.15
C VAL A 4 1.83 -14.66 -10.40
N ILE A 5 1.08 -13.91 -11.20
CA ILE A 5 1.59 -13.19 -12.37
C ILE A 5 1.49 -11.70 -12.08
N ILE A 6 2.60 -10.99 -12.17
CA ILE A 6 2.68 -9.56 -11.89
C ILE A 6 3.06 -8.85 -13.19
N THR A 7 2.19 -7.96 -13.66
CA THR A 7 2.44 -7.12 -14.83
C THR A 7 2.62 -5.68 -14.39
N THR A 8 3.77 -5.08 -14.68
CA THR A 8 4.08 -3.69 -14.37
C THR A 8 3.55 -2.74 -15.45
N TYR A 9 3.43 -1.45 -15.14
CA TYR A 9 2.94 -0.42 -16.07
C TYR A 9 3.78 -0.30 -17.36
N ASP A 10 5.08 -0.59 -17.28
CA ASP A 10 6.00 -0.64 -18.43
C ASP A 10 5.92 -1.96 -19.23
N GLY A 11 4.97 -2.85 -18.89
CA GLY A 11 4.68 -4.07 -19.61
C GLY A 11 5.57 -5.28 -19.26
N LYS A 12 6.43 -5.18 -18.23
CA LYS A 12 7.21 -6.34 -17.77
C LYS A 12 6.31 -7.31 -17.02
N VAL A 13 6.56 -8.60 -17.22
CA VAL A 13 5.80 -9.69 -16.62
C VAL A 13 6.71 -10.53 -15.74
N TYR A 14 6.30 -10.74 -14.50
CA TYR A 14 7.01 -11.53 -13.51
C TYR A 14 6.13 -12.69 -13.04
N THR A 15 6.66 -13.90 -13.11
CA THR A 15 5.99 -15.12 -12.63
C THR A 15 6.52 -15.59 -11.28
N ASN A 16 7.70 -15.10 -10.89
CA ASN A 16 8.26 -15.27 -9.56
C ASN A 16 8.15 -13.94 -8.78
N PRO A 17 7.41 -13.89 -7.66
CA PRO A 17 7.29 -12.70 -6.83
C PRO A 17 8.61 -12.15 -6.29
N GLU A 18 9.63 -13.00 -6.08
CA GLU A 18 10.93 -12.59 -5.53
C GLU A 18 11.76 -11.72 -6.50
N ASP A 19 11.46 -11.80 -7.80
CA ASP A 19 12.13 -11.02 -8.84
C ASP A 19 11.67 -9.54 -8.83
N ILE A 20 10.54 -9.25 -8.18
CA ILE A 20 10.06 -7.89 -7.99
C ILE A 20 10.63 -7.30 -6.71
N LYS A 21 11.42 -6.23 -6.90
CA LYS A 21 11.77 -5.30 -5.83
C LYS A 21 11.01 -4.01 -6.05
N VAL A 22 9.90 -3.86 -5.34
CA VAL A 22 9.22 -2.57 -5.24
C VAL A 22 10.06 -1.71 -4.31
N GLU A 23 10.70 -0.68 -4.85
CA GLU A 23 11.41 0.30 -4.03
C GLU A 23 10.42 0.97 -3.08
N ARG A 24 10.59 0.71 -1.79
CA ARG A 24 9.83 1.38 -0.75
C ARG A 24 10.45 2.75 -0.53
N ASN A 25 9.77 3.80 -0.98
CA ASN A 25 10.16 5.16 -0.64
C ASN A 25 9.70 5.42 0.81
N GLU A 26 10.65 5.39 1.75
CA GLU A 26 10.38 5.58 3.18
C GLU A 26 9.58 6.86 3.47
N ASN A 27 9.88 7.95 2.75
CA ASN A 27 9.16 9.21 2.92
C ASN A 27 7.70 9.10 2.45
N THR A 28 7.47 8.45 1.32
CA THR A 28 6.13 8.22 0.77
C THR A 28 5.34 7.24 1.65
N GLU A 29 5.97 6.19 2.17
CA GLU A 29 5.33 5.28 3.13
C GLU A 29 4.96 5.98 4.43
N MET A 30 5.86 6.81 4.99
CA MET A 30 5.54 7.59 6.19
C MET A 30 4.37 8.54 5.95
N PHE A 31 4.30 9.17 4.78
CA PHE A 31 3.18 10.04 4.41
C PHE A 31 1.85 9.25 4.35
N TYR A 32 1.83 8.08 3.72
CA TYR A 32 0.61 7.25 3.69
C TYR A 32 0.18 6.77 5.07
N ARG A 33 1.13 6.35 5.93
CA ARG A 33 0.83 5.96 7.33
C ARG A 33 0.24 7.11 8.13
N PHE A 34 0.76 8.33 7.97
CA PHE A 34 0.20 9.52 8.61
C PHE A 34 -1.24 9.80 8.17
N LEU A 35 -1.53 9.68 6.86
CA LEU A 35 -2.88 9.87 6.33
C LEU A 35 -3.87 8.82 6.84
N GLU A 36 -3.44 7.56 6.96
CA GLU A 36 -4.24 6.49 7.55
C GLU A 36 -4.60 6.79 9.00
N GLN A 37 -3.61 7.17 9.82
CA GLN A 37 -3.85 7.57 11.23
C GLN A 37 -4.82 8.75 11.33
N PHE A 38 -4.64 9.79 10.52
CA PHE A 38 -5.53 10.95 10.52
C PHE A 38 -6.97 10.59 10.13
N ARG A 39 -7.15 9.67 9.18
CA ARG A 39 -8.47 9.18 8.79
C ARG A 39 -9.15 8.46 9.94
N ASP A 40 -8.44 7.55 10.61
CA ASP A 40 -8.98 6.76 11.72
C ASP A 40 -9.40 7.65 12.89
N GLU A 41 -8.59 8.66 13.23
CA GLU A 41 -8.94 9.66 14.25
C GLU A 41 -10.22 10.45 13.92
N ARG A 42 -10.44 10.78 12.64
CA ARG A 42 -11.65 11.50 12.21
C ARG A 42 -12.89 10.61 12.26
N ILE A 43 -12.77 9.34 11.91
CA ILE A 43 -13.87 8.37 11.99
C ILE A 43 -14.26 8.18 13.45
N GLN A 44 -13.29 7.92 14.34
CA GLN A 44 -13.56 7.74 15.77
C GLN A 44 -14.27 8.96 16.38
N LYS A 45 -13.82 10.18 16.08
CA LYS A 45 -14.47 11.40 16.58
C LYS A 45 -15.89 11.59 16.07
N GLN A 46 -16.21 11.14 14.85
CA GLN A 46 -17.58 11.18 14.35
C GLN A 46 -18.50 10.18 15.05
N GLU A 47 -17.99 8.99 15.35
CA GLU A 47 -18.74 7.96 16.09
C GLU A 47 -18.98 8.36 17.55
N ASP A 48 -18.01 8.99 18.21
CA ASP A 48 -18.14 9.45 19.60
C ASP A 48 -19.12 10.64 19.76
N THR A 49 -19.47 11.32 18.67
CA THR A 49 -20.38 12.50 18.68
C THR A 49 -21.81 12.13 18.24
N ALA A 50 -22.07 10.90 17.81
CA ALA A 50 -23.37 10.39 17.36
C ALA A 50 -24.13 9.66 18.49
#